data_AF-A0A1Y2E2Q3-F1
#
_entry.id   AF-A0A1Y2E2Q3-F1
#
_cell.length_a   1.000
_cell.length_b   1.000
_cell.length_c   1.000
_cell.angle_alpha   90.00
_cell.angle_beta   90.00
_cell.angle_gamma   90.00
#
_symmetry.space_group_name_H-M   'P 1'
#
loop_
_entity.id
_entity.type
_entity.pdbx_description
1 polymer ?
#
loop_
_entity_poly.entity_id
_entity_poly.type
_entity_poly.pdbx_seq_one_letter_code
_entity_poly.pdbx_strand_id
1 'polypeptide(L)'
;MGSSKKRRSGSAGPTAYGEPPRKKAHLSPEHTKTSRVKHAILSLYYPEILTLRQYVLLKLPESSRIRRRKICALGTQSSSSAGAEISDVERCVGQLLDTTLVGLVEEIKSVLDSRWEEWTSFPRRGDESYVTLSDGLVGATFSQSEIVDFVIWLLFSRTKTPGSFPRHLLSDGFRRGAPSRPQGQTGGLAHNVPGVYSLYPNPHVERLKEAPWPQFLKLLGSCGDRIMMDLLLDCSVFLRLSSGQDNYQQISGENQARVERSSRDINRFGHRSTFE
;
A
#
# COMPACT_ATOMS: atom_id res chain seq x y z
N MET A 1 20.60 -81.58 -18.41
CA MET A 1 20.07 -81.42 -17.04
C MET A 1 18.63 -80.95 -17.18
N GLY A 2 17.66 -81.87 -17.17
CA GLY A 2 16.97 -82.36 -15.96
C GLY A 2 15.71 -81.51 -15.76
N SER A 3 14.60 -81.84 -16.42
CA SER A 3 13.48 -82.65 -15.90
C SER A 3 12.50 -81.89 -14.99
N SER A 4 11.22 -82.14 -15.27
CA SER A 4 10.06 -82.08 -14.38
C SER A 4 9.33 -80.73 -14.21
N LYS A 5 8.01 -80.54 -14.39
CA LYS A 5 6.75 -81.35 -14.32
C LYS A 5 5.87 -80.85 -13.17
N LYS A 6 4.56 -80.74 -13.47
CA LYS A 6 3.39 -80.70 -12.55
C LYS A 6 3.08 -79.34 -11.87
N ARG A 7 2.02 -78.63 -12.28
CA ARG A 7 0.55 -78.81 -12.03
C ARG A 7 0.15 -78.73 -10.55
N ARG A 8 -0.73 -77.75 -10.23
CA ARG A 8 -2.06 -77.85 -9.58
C ARG A 8 -2.48 -76.44 -9.11
N SER A 9 -3.54 -75.79 -9.61
CA SER A 9 -5.00 -76.07 -9.67
C SER A 9 -5.78 -75.64 -8.42
N GLY A 10 -6.80 -74.81 -8.63
CA GLY A 10 -7.92 -74.54 -7.71
C GLY A 10 -8.37 -73.07 -7.78
N SER A 11 -9.17 -72.62 -8.77
CA SER A 11 -10.66 -72.75 -8.85
C SER A 11 -11.42 -71.85 -7.86
N ALA A 12 -11.87 -70.66 -8.31
CA ALA A 12 -13.27 -70.20 -8.44
C ALA A 12 -14.06 -70.09 -7.12
N GLY A 13 -14.29 -68.90 -6.53
CA GLY A 13 -15.33 -67.89 -6.84
C GLY A 13 -16.46 -67.96 -5.77
N PRO A 14 -17.44 -67.04 -5.62
CA PRO A 14 -17.57 -65.63 -6.03
C PRO A 14 -18.05 -64.68 -4.88
N THR A 15 -18.31 -63.41 -5.22
CA THR A 15 -19.14 -62.39 -4.52
C THR A 15 -18.74 -61.87 -3.12
N ALA A 16 -18.41 -60.57 -3.03
CA ALA A 16 -19.21 -59.59 -2.27
C ALA A 16 -18.52 -58.21 -2.24
N TYR A 17 -19.24 -57.23 -2.77
CA TYR A 17 -19.21 -55.79 -2.55
C TYR A 17 -18.40 -55.26 -1.34
N GLY A 18 -17.68 -54.16 -1.58
CA GLY A 18 -17.43 -53.16 -0.54
C GLY A 18 -15.99 -52.69 -0.39
N GLU A 19 -15.46 -51.98 -1.37
CA GLU A 19 -14.29 -51.12 -1.18
C GLU A 19 -14.71 -49.90 -0.33
N PRO A 20 -14.13 -49.66 0.87
CA PRO A 20 -14.49 -48.49 1.65
C PRO A 20 -13.79 -47.24 1.07
N PRO A 21 -14.53 -46.15 0.78
CA PRO A 21 -13.93 -44.95 0.24
C PRO A 21 -13.06 -44.28 1.29
N ARG A 22 -11.80 -44.01 0.92
CA ARG A 22 -10.89 -43.14 1.68
C ARG A 22 -11.58 -41.79 1.84
N LYS A 23 -12.02 -41.50 3.07
CA LYS A 23 -12.58 -40.21 3.46
C LYS A 23 -11.60 -39.11 3.07
N LYS A 24 -11.97 -38.32 2.06
CA LYS A 24 -11.34 -37.04 1.74
C LYS A 24 -11.50 -36.18 2.99
N ALA A 25 -10.38 -35.89 3.66
CA ALA A 25 -10.36 -34.86 4.68
C ALA A 25 -10.83 -33.57 4.02
N HIS A 26 -12.00 -33.13 4.43
CA HIS A 26 -12.59 -31.86 4.04
C HIS A 26 -11.70 -30.78 4.63
N LEU A 27 -10.71 -30.32 3.85
CA LEU A 27 -9.96 -29.12 4.16
C LEU A 27 -10.91 -27.95 3.96
N SER A 28 -11.59 -27.58 5.03
CA SER A 28 -12.31 -26.31 5.11
C SER A 28 -11.31 -25.17 4.88
N PRO A 29 -11.68 -24.14 4.09
CA PRO A 29 -10.80 -23.02 3.82
C PRO A 29 -10.74 -22.14 5.07
N GLU A 30 -9.73 -22.38 5.91
CA GLU A 30 -9.41 -21.48 7.01
C GLU A 30 -8.95 -20.15 6.39
N HIS A 31 -9.87 -19.19 6.37
CA HIS A 31 -9.57 -17.80 6.03
C HIS A 31 -8.39 -17.36 6.90
N THR A 32 -7.32 -16.93 6.25
CA THR A 32 -6.12 -16.37 6.88
C THR A 32 -6.52 -15.31 7.89
N LYS A 33 -6.51 -15.66 9.18
CA LYS A 33 -6.65 -14.70 10.28
C LYS A 33 -5.44 -13.78 10.26
N THR A 34 -5.56 -12.65 9.58
CA THR A 34 -4.61 -11.55 9.66
C THR A 34 -4.61 -11.05 11.10
N SER A 35 -3.45 -11.09 11.77
CA SER A 35 -3.28 -10.57 13.12
C SER A 35 -3.44 -9.05 13.12
N ARG A 36 -4.63 -8.56 13.45
CA ARG A 36 -4.92 -7.11 13.48
C ARG A 36 -4.14 -6.42 14.59
N VAL A 37 -3.54 -5.28 14.26
CA VAL A 37 -2.87 -4.44 15.27
C VAL A 37 -3.95 -3.71 16.08
N LYS A 38 -3.88 -3.82 17.41
CA LYS A 38 -4.78 -3.08 18.31
C LYS A 38 -4.07 -1.80 18.77
N HIS A 39 -4.56 -0.65 18.34
CA HIS A 39 -4.05 0.64 18.77
C HIS A 39 -5.22 1.50 19.28
N ALA A 40 -5.24 1.80 20.57
CA ALA A 40 -6.41 2.33 21.28
C ALA A 40 -7.08 3.52 20.58
N ILE A 41 -6.30 4.50 20.11
CA ILE A 41 -6.82 5.70 19.45
C ILE A 41 -7.18 5.41 17.98
N LEU A 42 -6.26 4.88 17.19
CA LEU A 42 -6.49 4.60 15.77
C LEU A 42 -7.69 3.67 15.53
N SER A 43 -7.94 2.71 16.43
CA SER A 43 -9.09 1.80 16.33
C SER A 43 -10.44 2.50 16.48
N LEU A 44 -10.48 3.76 16.91
CA LEU A 44 -11.69 4.59 16.92
C LEU A 44 -12.03 5.15 15.54
N TYR A 45 -11.02 5.35 14.68
CA TYR A 45 -11.17 6.00 13.37
C TYR A 45 -11.08 5.00 12.20
N TYR A 46 -10.42 3.86 12.41
CA TYR A 46 -10.18 2.87 11.37
C TYR A 46 -10.74 1.51 11.79
N PRO A 47 -11.68 0.92 11.03
CA PRO A 47 -12.22 -0.41 11.32
C PRO A 47 -11.14 -1.49 11.29
N GLU A 48 -10.11 -1.32 10.46
CA GLU A 48 -9.00 -2.24 10.36
C GLU A 48 -7.66 -1.50 10.31
N ILE A 49 -6.70 -1.99 11.11
CA ILE A 49 -5.33 -1.49 11.16
C ILE A 49 -4.40 -2.66 10.92
N LEU A 50 -3.53 -2.49 9.92
CA LEU A 50 -2.55 -3.47 9.51
C LEU A 50 -1.15 -2.87 9.60
N THR A 51 -0.14 -3.71 9.77
CA THR A 51 1.22 -3.32 9.39
C THR A 51 1.32 -3.17 7.87
N LEU A 52 2.26 -2.37 7.40
CA LEU A 52 2.53 -2.25 5.95
C LEU A 52 2.85 -3.61 5.32
N ARG A 53 3.55 -4.49 6.05
CA ARG A 53 3.79 -5.88 5.63
C ARG A 53 2.48 -6.64 5.35
N GLN A 54 1.55 -6.61 6.30
CA GLN A 54 0.27 -7.31 6.17
C GLN A 54 -0.56 -6.73 5.02
N TYR A 55 -0.63 -5.41 4.92
CA TYR A 55 -1.33 -4.73 3.83
C TYR A 55 -0.83 -5.18 2.45
N VAL A 56 0.49 -5.16 2.25
CA VAL A 56 1.10 -5.56 0.97
C VAL A 56 0.88 -7.04 0.68
N LEU A 57 1.00 -7.91 1.68
CA LEU A 57 0.72 -9.33 1.54
C LEU A 57 -0.77 -9.61 1.30
N LEU A 58 -1.69 -8.69 1.57
CA LEU A 58 -3.08 -8.83 1.14
C LEU A 58 -3.26 -8.37 -0.31
N LYS A 59 -2.61 -7.27 -0.70
CA LYS A 59 -2.75 -6.64 -2.02
C LYS A 59 -1.99 -7.33 -3.16
N LEU A 60 -0.91 -8.05 -2.86
CA LEU A 60 -0.16 -8.79 -3.89
C LEU A 60 -1.00 -9.93 -4.47
N PRO A 61 -0.94 -10.22 -5.78
CA PRO A 61 -1.55 -11.41 -6.34
C PRO A 61 -1.03 -12.69 -5.67
N GLU A 62 -1.88 -13.71 -5.52
CA GLU A 62 -1.48 -15.00 -4.96
C GLU A 62 -0.37 -15.68 -5.79
N SER A 63 -0.35 -15.42 -7.10
CA SER A 63 0.68 -15.89 -8.03
C SER A 63 2.09 -15.35 -7.71
N SER A 64 2.21 -14.24 -6.99
CA SER A 64 3.49 -13.61 -6.61
C SER A 64 4.22 -14.33 -5.46
N ARG A 65 4.28 -15.67 -5.49
CA ARG A 65 4.74 -16.52 -4.38
C ARG A 65 6.16 -16.19 -3.90
N ILE A 66 7.11 -16.02 -4.83
CA ILE A 66 8.51 -15.70 -4.50
C ILE A 66 8.60 -14.34 -3.80
N ARG A 67 7.90 -13.33 -4.32
CA ARG A 67 7.89 -11.99 -3.75
C ARG A 67 7.24 -11.95 -2.38
N ARG A 68 6.10 -12.64 -2.21
CA ARG A 68 5.44 -12.81 -0.91
C ARG A 68 6.39 -13.44 0.12
N ARG A 69 7.11 -14.51 -0.25
CA ARG A 69 8.13 -15.11 0.62
C ARG A 69 9.26 -14.14 0.95
N LYS A 70 9.80 -13.42 -0.05
CA LYS A 70 10.86 -12.42 0.15
C LYS A 70 10.39 -11.34 1.12
N ILE A 71 9.19 -10.81 0.92
CA ILE A 71 8.57 -9.86 1.84
C ILE A 71 8.51 -10.48 3.22
N CYS A 72 7.86 -11.62 3.45
CA CYS A 72 7.80 -12.25 4.78
C CYS A 72 9.16 -12.43 5.47
N ALA A 73 10.22 -12.70 4.71
CA ALA A 73 11.57 -12.96 5.24
C ALA A 73 12.43 -11.69 5.43
N LEU A 74 12.01 -10.52 4.95
CA LEU A 74 12.77 -9.27 5.10
C LEU A 74 12.72 -8.79 6.55
N GLY A 75 13.89 -8.53 7.14
CA GLY A 75 14.04 -8.09 8.54
C GLY A 75 14.10 -9.21 9.57
N THR A 76 13.79 -10.46 9.19
CA THR A 76 13.79 -11.63 10.10
C THR A 76 15.00 -12.54 9.93
N GLN A 77 15.76 -12.39 8.84
CA GLN A 77 16.96 -13.19 8.56
C GLN A 77 18.18 -12.72 9.36
N SER A 78 18.06 -12.69 10.68
CA SER A 78 19.25 -12.65 11.52
C SER A 78 19.85 -14.06 11.57
N SER A 79 21.06 -14.23 11.05
CA SER A 79 22.04 -15.27 11.43
C SER A 79 21.94 -16.73 10.96
N SER A 80 21.02 -17.15 10.10
CA SER A 80 20.92 -18.59 9.69
C SER A 80 21.53 -18.96 8.33
N SER A 81 21.97 -18.00 7.51
CA SER A 81 22.87 -18.26 6.39
C SER A 81 24.26 -17.73 6.74
N ALA A 82 25.18 -18.63 7.10
CA ALA A 82 26.57 -18.30 7.43
C ALA A 82 27.19 -17.35 6.39
N GLY A 83 27.42 -16.09 6.77
CA GLY A 83 28.30 -15.16 6.05
C GLY A 83 27.66 -14.06 5.20
N ALA A 84 26.33 -13.95 5.08
CA ALA A 84 25.71 -12.83 4.35
C ALA A 84 25.22 -11.74 5.32
N GLU A 85 25.93 -10.62 5.41
CA GLU A 85 25.43 -9.44 6.12
C GLU A 85 24.16 -8.91 5.43
N ILE A 86 23.09 -8.71 6.21
CA ILE A 86 21.89 -8.04 5.69
C ILE A 86 22.27 -6.60 5.35
N SER A 87 22.04 -6.19 4.10
CA SER A 87 22.27 -4.80 3.68
C SER A 87 21.47 -3.82 4.53
N ASP A 88 22.06 -2.68 4.88
CA ASP A 88 21.37 -1.61 5.64
C ASP A 88 20.04 -1.22 4.99
N VAL A 89 19.96 -1.27 3.66
CA VAL A 89 18.75 -1.01 2.89
C VAL A 89 17.65 -2.03 3.20
N GLU A 90 17.98 -3.32 3.26
CA GLU A 90 17.02 -4.38 3.55
C GLU A 90 16.52 -4.29 4.99
N ARG A 91 17.39 -3.86 5.92
CA ARG A 91 17.01 -3.59 7.31
C ARG A 91 16.02 -2.42 7.39
N CYS A 92 16.31 -1.30 6.73
CA CYS A 92 15.42 -0.13 6.70
C CYS A 92 14.05 -0.46 6.08
N VAL A 93 14.02 -1.25 5.00
CA VAL A 93 12.75 -1.70 4.39
C VAL A 93 12.01 -2.67 5.31
N GLY A 94 12.70 -3.60 5.96
CA GLY A 94 12.10 -4.49 6.97
C GLY A 94 11.47 -3.71 8.12
N GLN A 95 12.19 -2.72 8.66
CA GLN A 95 11.68 -1.81 9.69
C GLN A 95 10.46 -1.02 9.19
N LEU A 96 10.49 -0.47 7.97
CA LEU A 96 9.34 0.21 7.38
C LEU A 96 8.12 -0.72 7.34
N LEU A 97 8.30 -1.96 6.87
CA LEU A 97 7.24 -2.95 6.73
C LEU A 97 6.58 -3.32 8.07
N ASP A 98 7.37 -3.45 9.14
CA ASP A 98 6.90 -3.91 10.45
C ASP A 98 6.40 -2.80 11.37
N THR A 99 6.95 -1.59 11.24
CA THR A 99 6.64 -0.48 12.15
C THR A 99 5.64 0.51 11.57
N THR A 100 5.42 0.53 10.25
CA THR A 100 4.41 1.40 9.64
C THR A 100 3.03 0.77 9.80
N LEU A 101 2.08 1.55 10.31
CA LEU A 101 0.68 1.16 10.38
C LEU A 101 -0.10 1.75 9.22
N VAL A 102 -1.06 0.98 8.73
CA VAL A 102 -1.98 1.30 7.63
C VAL A 102 -3.39 1.20 8.19
N GLY A 103 -4.06 2.34 8.36
CA GLY A 103 -5.46 2.43 8.69
C GLY A 103 -6.31 2.32 7.43
N LEU A 104 -7.14 1.29 7.36
CA LEU A 104 -8.10 1.09 6.29
C LEU A 104 -9.40 1.78 6.65
N VAL A 105 -9.90 2.64 5.78
CA VAL A 105 -11.26 3.17 5.88
C VAL A 105 -12.16 2.20 5.12
N GLU A 106 -13.17 1.64 5.78
CA GLU A 106 -14.19 0.89 5.02
C GLU A 106 -14.90 1.86 4.08
N GLU A 107 -15.11 1.40 2.85
CA GLU A 107 -15.96 2.03 1.85
C GLU A 107 -15.32 3.15 0.99
N ILE A 108 -14.34 2.77 0.17
CA ILE A 108 -14.30 3.24 -1.23
C ILE A 108 -14.31 2.00 -2.15
N LYS A 109 -15.30 1.14 -1.96
CA LYS A 109 -15.63 0.06 -2.90
C LYS A 109 -16.48 0.69 -4.01
N SER A 110 -15.86 1.29 -5.03
CA SER A 110 -16.39 1.37 -6.42
C SER A 110 -16.01 2.63 -7.20
N VAL A 111 -15.45 3.68 -6.60
CA VAL A 111 -15.46 4.96 -7.33
C VAL A 111 -14.44 5.02 -8.47
N LEU A 112 -13.24 4.42 -8.45
CA LEU A 112 -12.32 4.59 -9.59
C LEU A 112 -11.45 3.36 -9.93
N ASP A 113 -11.94 2.53 -10.84
CA ASP A 113 -11.09 1.68 -11.68
C ASP A 113 -10.38 2.52 -12.78
N SER A 114 -10.87 3.74 -13.07
CA SER A 114 -10.26 4.69 -14.01
C SER A 114 -8.90 5.23 -13.56
N ARG A 115 -8.51 5.05 -12.28
CA ARG A 115 -7.21 5.52 -11.76
C ARG A 115 -6.04 5.00 -12.55
N TRP A 116 -6.11 3.73 -12.94
CA TRP A 116 -5.03 3.12 -13.69
C TRP A 116 -4.92 3.74 -15.08
N GLU A 117 -6.05 4.02 -15.73
CA GLU A 117 -6.10 4.71 -17.02
C GLU A 117 -5.57 6.15 -16.91
N GLU A 118 -5.97 6.87 -15.85
CA GLU A 118 -5.47 8.20 -15.52
C GLU A 118 -3.95 8.18 -15.23
N TRP A 119 -3.45 7.16 -14.53
CA TRP A 119 -2.02 6.97 -14.30
C TRP A 119 -1.25 6.71 -15.60
N THR A 120 -1.81 5.93 -16.51
CA THR A 120 -1.18 5.66 -17.82
C THR A 120 -1.20 6.87 -18.76
N SER A 121 -2.16 7.78 -18.59
CA SER A 121 -2.27 9.02 -19.37
C SER A 121 -1.64 10.24 -18.69
N PHE A 122 -1.16 10.08 -17.46
CA PHE A 122 -0.55 11.16 -16.69
C PHE A 122 0.77 11.61 -17.34
N PRO A 123 0.98 12.92 -17.58
CA PRO A 123 2.21 13.42 -18.17
C PRO A 123 3.42 13.12 -17.26
N ARG A 124 4.30 12.24 -17.72
CA ARG A 124 5.55 11.87 -17.02
C ARG A 124 6.66 12.87 -17.35
N ARG A 125 7.50 13.19 -16.36
CA ARG A 125 8.60 14.14 -16.55
C ARG A 125 9.74 13.46 -17.30
N GLY A 126 9.78 13.63 -18.62
CA GLY A 126 10.91 13.25 -19.46
C GLY A 126 10.54 12.17 -20.48
N ASP A 127 10.65 12.57 -21.74
CA ASP A 127 10.92 11.82 -22.96
C ASP A 127 10.52 10.32 -23.03
N GLU A 128 9.86 9.96 -24.13
CA GLU A 128 9.26 8.67 -24.50
C GLU A 128 10.24 7.45 -24.57
N SER A 129 11.13 7.25 -23.60
CA SER A 129 12.18 6.21 -23.69
C SER A 129 12.67 5.59 -22.37
N TYR A 130 11.94 5.67 -21.27
CA TYR A 130 12.20 4.81 -20.11
C TYR A 130 11.28 3.58 -20.11
N VAL A 131 11.62 2.59 -20.94
CA VAL A 131 11.16 1.20 -20.74
C VAL A 131 11.67 0.74 -19.38
N THR A 132 10.80 0.81 -18.38
CA THR A 132 11.09 0.64 -16.95
C THR A 132 11.21 -0.85 -16.56
N LEU A 133 11.98 -1.62 -17.33
CA LEU A 133 12.20 -3.03 -17.04
C LEU A 133 13.55 -3.32 -16.37
N SER A 134 14.49 -2.36 -16.30
CA SER A 134 15.86 -2.66 -15.86
C SER A 134 16.59 -1.66 -14.94
N ASP A 135 16.07 -0.46 -14.64
CA ASP A 135 16.90 0.61 -14.03
C ASP A 135 17.06 0.57 -12.49
N GLY A 136 16.93 -0.62 -11.89
CA GLY A 136 17.34 -0.85 -10.51
C GLY A 136 16.66 0.05 -9.47
N LEU A 137 17.46 0.74 -8.64
CA LEU A 137 16.96 1.65 -7.59
C LEU A 137 16.63 3.04 -8.15
N VAL A 138 17.38 3.50 -9.14
CA VAL A 138 17.22 4.82 -9.76
C VAL A 138 15.83 4.94 -10.38
N GLY A 139 15.43 3.95 -11.18
CA GLY A 139 14.08 3.87 -11.73
C GLY A 139 12.97 3.84 -10.66
N ALA A 140 13.23 3.20 -9.52
CA ALA A 140 12.26 3.17 -8.42
C ALA A 140 12.15 4.53 -7.70
N THR A 141 13.22 5.30 -7.59
CA THR A 141 13.20 6.66 -7.03
C THR A 141 12.41 7.61 -7.93
N PHE A 142 12.61 7.51 -9.25
CA PHE A 142 11.83 8.28 -10.22
C PHE A 142 10.36 7.88 -10.17
N SER A 143 10.05 6.58 -10.29
CA SER A 143 8.68 6.07 -10.24
C SER A 143 7.96 6.44 -8.94
N GLN A 144 8.63 6.33 -7.79
CA GLN A 144 8.07 6.76 -6.49
C GLN A 144 7.72 8.26 -6.51
N SER A 145 8.59 9.09 -7.07
CA SER A 145 8.34 10.53 -7.18
C SER A 145 7.15 10.84 -8.08
N GLU A 146 7.04 10.16 -9.22
CA GLU A 146 5.92 10.30 -10.15
C GLU A 146 4.60 9.83 -9.54
N ILE A 147 4.59 8.70 -8.82
CA ILE A 147 3.40 8.19 -8.13
C ILE A 147 2.90 9.22 -7.11
N VAL A 148 3.81 9.80 -6.31
CA VAL A 148 3.43 10.82 -5.33
C VAL A 148 2.86 12.07 -6.02
N ASP A 149 3.48 12.53 -7.10
CA ASP A 149 3.00 13.69 -7.86
C ASP A 149 1.65 13.42 -8.53
N PHE A 150 1.43 12.21 -9.06
CA PHE A 150 0.14 11.78 -9.60
C PHE A 150 -0.95 11.70 -8.54
N VAL A 151 -0.64 11.16 -7.35
CA VAL A 151 -1.59 11.11 -6.23
C VAL A 151 -2.04 12.53 -5.87
N ILE A 152 -1.11 13.48 -5.78
CA ILE A 152 -1.43 14.88 -5.53
C ILE A 152 -2.32 15.44 -6.63
N TRP A 153 -1.93 15.27 -7.90
CA TRP A 153 -2.73 15.68 -9.05
C TRP A 153 -4.16 15.15 -8.96
N LEU A 154 -4.30 13.85 -8.72
CA LEU A 154 -5.57 13.14 -8.70
C LEU A 154 -6.49 13.63 -7.57
N LEU A 155 -5.92 13.87 -6.38
CA LEU A 155 -6.66 14.46 -5.25
C LEU A 155 -7.25 15.82 -5.63
N PHE A 156 -6.47 16.65 -6.33
CA PHE A 156 -6.97 17.91 -6.86
C PHE A 156 -7.97 17.70 -8.00
N SER A 157 -7.73 16.84 -8.98
CA SER A 157 -8.65 16.61 -10.10
C SER A 157 -10.04 16.15 -9.63
N ARG A 158 -10.11 15.38 -8.54
CA ARG A 158 -11.38 14.88 -7.97
C ARG A 158 -12.15 15.90 -7.13
N THR A 159 -11.49 16.95 -6.66
CA THR A 159 -12.12 17.93 -5.78
C THR A 159 -12.90 18.96 -6.63
N LYS A 160 -14.15 18.65 -6.98
CA LYS A 160 -14.92 19.39 -7.99
C LYS A 160 -15.42 20.78 -7.53
N THR A 161 -15.59 21.01 -6.23
CA THR A 161 -16.18 22.24 -5.72
C THR A 161 -15.20 23.42 -5.84
N PRO A 162 -15.56 24.53 -6.51
CA PRO A 162 -14.72 25.73 -6.56
C PRO A 162 -14.42 26.24 -5.15
N GLY A 163 -13.16 26.61 -4.90
CA GLY A 163 -12.71 27.07 -3.58
C GLY A 163 -12.53 25.97 -2.53
N SER A 164 -12.93 24.72 -2.82
CA SER A 164 -12.67 23.59 -1.93
C SER A 164 -11.28 23.00 -2.13
N PHE A 165 -10.77 22.35 -1.09
CA PHE A 165 -9.44 21.77 -1.06
C PHE A 165 -9.50 20.31 -0.67
N PRO A 166 -8.70 19.41 -1.30
CA PRO A 166 -8.66 18.02 -0.91
C PRO A 166 -8.38 17.92 0.60
N ARG A 167 -9.09 17.03 1.29
CA ARG A 167 -8.87 16.77 2.72
C ARG A 167 -7.81 15.70 2.86
N HIS A 168 -6.58 15.96 2.43
CA HIS A 168 -5.52 14.96 2.40
C HIS A 168 -4.16 15.56 2.76
N LEU A 169 -3.37 14.90 3.60
CA LEU A 169 -2.08 15.43 4.06
C LEU A 169 -1.11 15.74 2.91
N LEU A 170 -1.14 14.93 1.85
CA LEU A 170 -0.29 15.15 0.67
C LEU A 170 -0.70 16.37 -0.16
N SER A 171 -1.92 16.88 0.03
CA SER A 171 -2.34 18.12 -0.63
C SER A 171 -1.86 19.37 0.11
N ASP A 172 -1.50 19.29 1.40
CA ASP A 172 -1.11 20.46 2.18
C ASP A 172 0.09 21.20 1.55
N GLY A 173 0.06 22.53 1.57
CA GLY A 173 1.07 23.36 0.90
C GLY A 173 0.89 23.53 -0.61
N PHE A 174 0.02 22.76 -1.26
CA PHE A 174 -0.27 22.90 -2.70
C PHE A 174 -1.51 23.76 -2.98
N ARG A 175 -1.61 24.29 -4.21
CA ARG A 175 -2.76 25.06 -4.70
C ARG A 175 -3.02 24.76 -6.18
N ARG A 176 -4.27 24.91 -6.62
CA ARG A 176 -4.62 24.88 -8.05
C ARG A 176 -4.32 26.21 -8.72
N GLY A 177 -4.00 26.15 -10.00
CA GLY A 177 -3.85 27.31 -10.88
C GLY A 177 -2.40 27.55 -11.29
N ALA A 178 -2.17 28.69 -11.93
CA ALA A 178 -0.82 29.16 -12.22
C ALA A 178 -0.24 29.84 -10.96
N PRO A 179 1.06 29.71 -10.68
CA PRO A 179 1.69 30.48 -9.62
C PRO A 179 1.49 31.97 -9.92
N SER A 180 0.81 32.70 -9.04
CA SER A 180 0.86 34.17 -9.05
C SER A 180 2.31 34.55 -8.72
N ARG A 181 3.12 34.84 -9.74
CA ARG A 181 4.51 35.30 -9.55
C ARG A 181 4.50 36.75 -9.04
N PRO A 182 4.90 37.05 -7.80
CA PRO A 182 5.56 38.31 -7.53
C PRO A 182 6.92 38.27 -8.23
N GLN A 183 7.21 39.34 -8.97
CA GLN A 183 8.42 39.55 -9.75
C GLN A 183 9.66 39.42 -8.84
N GLY A 184 10.47 38.37 -8.99
CA GLY A 184 11.81 38.31 -8.37
C GLY A 184 12.28 36.99 -7.74
N GLN A 185 11.47 35.93 -7.63
CA GLN A 185 11.95 34.66 -7.06
C GLN A 185 12.08 33.56 -8.12
N THR A 186 13.31 33.36 -8.59
CA THR A 186 13.76 32.13 -9.27
C THR A 186 14.15 31.08 -8.21
N GLY A 187 13.15 30.56 -7.49
CA GLY A 187 13.29 29.39 -6.63
C GLY A 187 12.61 28.20 -7.31
N GLY A 188 13.36 27.13 -7.57
CA GLY A 188 12.95 26.02 -8.44
C GLY A 188 11.58 25.43 -8.12
N LEU A 189 10.75 25.27 -9.15
CA LEU A 189 9.50 24.50 -9.10
C LEU A 189 9.85 23.01 -8.96
N ALA A 190 10.16 22.57 -7.74
CA ALA A 190 10.50 21.19 -7.42
C ALA A 190 9.37 20.19 -7.74
N HIS A 191 8.14 20.69 -7.92
CA HIS A 191 6.95 19.90 -8.27
C HIS A 191 6.32 20.46 -9.56
N ASN A 192 6.35 19.72 -10.69
CA ASN A 192 5.43 19.98 -11.83
C ASN A 192 4.32 18.95 -11.68
N VAL A 193 3.32 19.31 -10.91
CA VAL A 193 2.05 18.60 -10.96
C VAL A 193 1.18 19.41 -11.92
N PRO A 194 0.67 18.86 -13.03
CA PRO A 194 -0.11 19.64 -13.99
C PRO A 194 -1.28 20.38 -13.34
N GLY A 195 -1.33 21.71 -13.49
CA GLY A 195 -2.37 22.57 -12.90
C GLY A 195 -2.31 22.74 -11.38
N VAL A 196 -1.26 22.25 -10.73
CA VAL A 196 -1.05 22.33 -9.27
C VAL A 196 0.38 22.81 -8.99
N TYR A 197 0.52 23.80 -8.13
CA TYR A 197 1.82 24.31 -7.70
C TYR A 197 1.99 24.21 -6.18
N SER A 198 3.23 24.07 -5.75
CA SER A 198 3.61 24.14 -4.32
C SER A 198 3.74 25.61 -3.92
N LEU A 199 2.94 26.03 -2.94
CA LEU A 199 3.07 27.33 -2.27
C LEU A 199 4.00 27.23 -1.06
N TYR A 200 3.96 26.08 -0.37
CA TYR A 200 4.86 25.72 0.73
C TYR A 200 5.36 24.29 0.56
N PRO A 201 6.58 23.97 1.03
CA PRO A 201 7.08 22.60 1.09
C PRO A 201 6.12 21.70 1.88
N ASN A 202 5.96 20.47 1.42
CA ASN A 202 5.19 19.45 2.13
C ASN A 202 6.14 18.35 2.64
N PRO A 203 6.45 18.31 3.95
CA PRO A 203 7.41 17.36 4.49
C PRO A 203 6.95 15.90 4.38
N HIS A 204 5.64 15.66 4.24
CA HIS A 204 5.12 14.31 4.01
C HIS A 204 5.40 13.85 2.58
N VAL A 205 5.28 14.75 1.61
CA VAL A 205 5.62 14.49 0.20
C VAL A 205 7.12 14.23 0.05
N GLU A 206 7.96 15.08 0.62
CA GLU A 206 9.42 14.88 0.62
C GLU A 206 9.78 13.51 1.22
N ARG A 207 9.25 13.21 2.40
CA ARG A 207 9.48 11.92 3.06
C ARG A 207 9.05 10.71 2.23
N LEU A 208 7.93 10.79 1.52
CA LEU A 208 7.44 9.70 0.66
C LEU A 208 8.27 9.51 -0.61
N LYS A 209 9.03 10.53 -1.04
CA LYS A 209 9.96 10.44 -2.18
C LYS A 209 11.35 9.94 -1.78
N GLU A 210 11.69 10.06 -0.51
CA GLU A 210 12.97 9.63 0.06
C GLU A 210 12.97 8.18 0.53
N ALA A 211 14.18 7.66 0.81
CA ALA A 211 14.34 6.33 1.39
C ALA A 211 13.57 6.20 2.73
N PRO A 212 12.98 5.04 3.04
CA PRO A 212 13.06 3.78 2.29
C PRO A 212 11.94 3.54 1.26
N TRP A 213 11.15 4.56 0.89
CA TRP A 213 9.96 4.39 0.04
C TRP A 213 10.26 3.92 -1.39
N PRO A 214 11.26 4.46 -2.12
CA PRO A 214 11.69 3.90 -3.41
C PRO A 214 12.14 2.44 -3.34
N GLN A 215 12.87 2.08 -2.27
CA GLN A 215 13.36 0.71 -2.05
C GLN A 215 12.19 -0.24 -1.76
N PHE A 216 11.21 0.24 -1.02
CA PHE A 216 9.95 -0.46 -0.80
C PHE A 216 9.17 -0.63 -2.11
N LEU A 217 9.02 0.40 -2.94
CA LEU A 217 8.37 0.30 -4.25
C LEU A 217 9.07 -0.75 -5.14
N LYS A 218 10.41 -0.71 -5.21
CA LYS A 218 11.21 -1.69 -5.95
C LYS A 218 10.92 -3.14 -5.51
N LEU A 219 10.72 -3.37 -4.23
CA LEU A 219 10.41 -4.68 -3.68
C LEU A 219 9.07 -5.24 -4.19
N LEU A 220 8.09 -4.36 -4.44
CA LEU A 220 6.77 -4.73 -4.93
C LEU A 220 6.77 -5.20 -6.40
N GLY A 221 7.77 -4.77 -7.19
CA GLY A 221 7.92 -5.14 -8.58
C GLY A 221 6.78 -4.63 -9.47
N SER A 222 6.33 -5.44 -10.43
CA SER A 222 5.37 -5.02 -11.48
C SER A 222 3.99 -4.58 -10.99
N CYS A 223 3.58 -4.95 -9.78
CA CYS A 223 2.33 -4.47 -9.18
C CYS A 223 2.54 -3.26 -8.24
N GLY A 224 3.78 -2.78 -8.12
CA GLY A 224 4.20 -1.78 -7.14
C GLY A 224 3.44 -0.48 -7.27
N ASP A 225 3.37 0.07 -8.48
CA ASP A 225 2.71 1.35 -8.74
C ASP A 225 1.25 1.33 -8.27
N ARG A 226 0.50 0.29 -8.64
CA ARG A 226 -0.91 0.14 -8.25
C ARG A 226 -1.07 0.00 -6.74
N ILE A 227 -0.22 -0.80 -6.09
CA ILE A 227 -0.27 -0.99 -4.63
C ILE A 227 0.09 0.32 -3.91
N MET A 228 1.08 1.07 -4.41
CA MET A 228 1.49 2.35 -3.84
C MET A 228 0.41 3.41 -4.02
N MET A 229 -0.23 3.48 -5.19
CA MET A 229 -1.36 4.38 -5.42
C MET A 229 -2.53 4.07 -4.49
N ASP A 230 -2.94 2.80 -4.38
CA ASP A 230 -3.98 2.37 -3.44
C ASP A 230 -3.62 2.75 -1.98
N LEU A 231 -2.36 2.53 -1.59
CA LEU A 231 -1.86 2.87 -0.26
C LEU A 231 -1.99 4.37 0.04
N LEU A 232 -1.62 5.23 -0.92
CA LEU A 232 -1.59 6.67 -0.71
C LEU A 232 -2.95 7.35 -0.89
N LEU A 233 -3.87 6.75 -1.65
CA LEU A 233 -5.20 7.33 -1.92
C LEU A 233 -6.28 6.81 -0.96
N ASP A 234 -6.24 5.52 -0.62
CA ASP A 234 -7.35 4.86 0.05
C ASP A 234 -7.05 4.53 1.52
N CYS A 235 -5.79 4.68 1.94
CA CYS A 235 -5.36 4.35 3.30
C CYS A 235 -4.80 5.57 4.03
N SER A 236 -4.87 5.52 5.35
CA SER A 236 -4.08 6.40 6.20
C SER A 236 -2.80 5.69 6.64
N VAL A 237 -1.66 6.35 6.47
CA VAL A 237 -0.34 5.75 6.72
C VAL A 237 0.31 6.43 7.92
N PHE A 238 0.77 5.64 8.87
CA PHE A 238 1.32 6.09 10.14
C PHE A 238 2.73 5.53 10.34
N LEU A 239 3.71 6.41 10.49
CA LEU A 239 5.08 6.03 10.81
C LEU A 239 5.30 6.05 12.32
N ARG A 240 5.93 5.00 12.85
CA ARG A 240 6.35 4.98 14.25
C ARG A 240 7.46 6.00 14.47
N LEU A 241 7.34 6.80 15.51
CA LEU A 241 8.38 7.73 15.96
C LEU A 241 9.35 6.99 16.89
N SER A 242 10.62 7.40 16.87
CA SER A 242 11.64 6.84 17.77
C SER A 242 11.46 7.27 19.23
N SER A 243 10.72 8.35 19.46
CA SER A 243 10.44 8.89 20.79
C SER A 243 9.10 8.41 21.34
N GLY A 244 9.14 7.78 22.51
CA GLY A 244 7.97 7.27 23.21
C GLY A 244 7.54 5.88 22.73
N GLN A 245 6.81 5.17 23.60
CA GLN A 245 6.22 3.89 23.23
C GLN A 245 4.93 4.12 22.45
N ASP A 246 4.79 3.44 21.32
CA ASP A 246 3.59 3.45 20.47
C ASP A 246 3.14 4.85 20.03
N ASN A 247 4.12 5.71 19.75
CA ASN A 247 3.89 7.03 19.19
C ASN A 247 4.00 7.00 17.65
N TYR A 248 3.00 7.55 16.98
CA TYR A 248 2.85 7.46 15.53
C TYR A 248 2.54 8.82 14.91
N GLN A 249 3.17 9.11 13.78
CA GLN A 249 2.88 10.27 12.95
C GLN A 249 2.17 9.84 11.67
N GLN A 250 1.00 10.43 11.40
CA GLN A 250 0.33 10.27 10.12
C GLN A 250 1.11 11.01 9.02
N ILE A 251 1.32 10.34 7.89
CA ILE A 251 2.02 10.92 6.72
C ILE A 251 1.19 10.88 5.43
N SER A 252 0.09 10.11 5.40
CA SER A 252 -0.84 10.06 4.28
C SER A 252 -2.25 9.77 4.78
N GLY A 253 -3.25 10.00 3.92
CA GLY A 253 -4.67 9.87 4.23
C GLY A 253 -5.33 11.19 4.59
N GLU A 254 -6.62 11.10 4.91
CA GLU A 254 -7.40 12.25 5.37
C GLU A 254 -6.92 12.74 6.73
N ASN A 255 -6.81 14.07 6.87
CA ASN A 255 -6.39 14.70 8.12
C ASN A 255 -7.53 14.63 9.15
N GLN A 256 -7.44 13.65 10.06
CA GLN A 256 -8.46 13.41 11.09
C GLN A 256 -8.73 14.64 11.97
N ALA A 257 -7.70 15.43 12.30
CA ALA A 257 -7.86 16.65 13.11
C ALA A 257 -8.74 17.70 12.42
N ARG A 258 -8.84 17.67 11.08
CA ARG A 258 -9.69 18.56 10.28
C ARG A 258 -11.12 18.00 10.15
N VAL A 259 -11.29 16.69 10.16
CA VAL A 259 -12.60 16.02 10.16
C VAL A 259 -13.37 16.31 11.46
N GLU A 260 -12.70 16.26 12.61
CA GLU A 260 -13.31 16.57 13.90
C GLU A 260 -13.76 18.04 14.01
N ARG A 261 -12.95 18.98 13.50
CA ARG A 261 -13.30 20.41 13.49
C ARG A 261 -14.49 20.69 12.59
N SER A 262 -14.52 20.11 11.38
CA SER A 262 -15.66 20.23 10.46
C SER A 262 -16.95 19.66 11.05
N SER A 263 -16.88 18.56 11.81
CA SER A 263 -18.05 17.95 12.45
C SER A 263 -18.57 18.81 13.62
N ARG A 264 -17.67 19.46 14.38
CA ARG A 264 -18.04 20.39 15.45
C ARG A 264 -18.63 21.70 14.93
N ASP A 265 -18.16 22.19 13.78
CA ASP A 265 -18.69 23.42 13.17
C ASP A 265 -20.11 23.19 12.63
N ILE A 266 -20.39 22.04 12.00
CA ILE A 266 -21.76 21.67 11.55
C ILE A 266 -22.73 21.60 12.74
N ASN A 267 -22.30 21.04 13.87
CA ASN A 267 -23.13 20.97 15.08
C ASN A 267 -23.32 22.32 15.79
N ARG A 268 -22.48 23.33 15.53
CA ARG A 268 -22.67 24.70 16.06
C ARG A 268 -23.69 25.51 15.25
N PHE A 269 -23.85 25.24 13.97
CA PHE A 269 -24.84 25.93 13.13
C PHE A 269 -26.25 25.33 13.22
N GLY A 270 -26.40 24.13 13.77
CA GLY A 270 -27.71 23.48 14.00
C GLY A 270 -28.52 23.98 15.21
N HIS A 271 -27.97 24.90 16.02
CA HIS A 271 -28.60 25.37 17.27
C HIS A 271 -28.95 26.86 17.31
N ARG A 272 -29.14 27.49 16.14
CA ARG A 272 -29.74 28.84 16.05
C ARG A 272 -30.89 28.87 15.04
N SER A 273 -32.03 28.29 15.41
CA SER A 273 -33.33 28.90 15.13
C SER A 273 -34.42 28.13 15.88
N THR A 274 -34.94 28.72 16.94
CA THR A 274 -36.34 28.74 17.39
C THR A 274 -36.30 29.32 18.79
N PHE A 275 -36.50 30.63 18.92
CA PHE A 275 -37.25 31.23 20.03
C PHE A 275 -37.61 32.66 19.60
N GLU A 276 -38.91 32.82 19.35
CA GLU A 276 -39.78 34.02 19.30
C GLU A 276 -39.52 35.10 18.23
#